data_AF-A0A7W9SRV7-F1
#
_entry.id   AF-A0A7W9SRV7-F1
#
_cell.length_a   1.000
_cell.length_b   1.000
_cell.length_c   1.000
_cell.angle_alpha   90.00
_cell.angle_beta   90.00
_cell.angle_gamma   90.00
#
_symmetry.space_group_name_H-M   'P 1'
#
loop_
_entity.id
_entity.type
_entity.pdbx_description
1 polymer ?
#
loop_
_entity_poly.entity_id
_entity_poly.type
_entity_poly.pdbx_seq_one_letter_code
_entity_poly.pdbx_strand_id
1 'polypeptide(L)'
;MEDETMQPGASNAGHLIGVPGPHVENVGVLDLRTCTLEELSQLKSLRNIGTVLVSSAIRGGLSGVSSENVGSFIEADPDERLLVGPMLELDGLALEAMEEGQKLIVVGILWFTDTVTVEQVQKKLSRLRLTGILLAPQAVRGALLARIEHIGPIVTLPVGVKNVIKEIGQKTITAGYLRHVKDDNLYVNIGQTIFAEDVPLELVQQKISAYINIGQTVAPRGLLDYLDARCEANLGNFATPETEGE
;
A
#
# COMPACT_ATOMS: atom_id res chain seq x y z
N MET A 1 -16.23 -18.63 37.10
CA MET A 1 -16.22 -18.27 35.68
C MET A 1 -15.71 -16.85 35.65
N GLU A 2 -14.39 -16.73 35.61
CA GLU A 2 -13.71 -15.44 35.53
C GLU A 2 -13.70 -15.04 34.06
N ASP A 3 -14.12 -13.80 33.83
CA ASP A 3 -14.15 -13.13 32.54
C ASP A 3 -12.69 -12.95 32.10
N GLU A 4 -12.21 -13.82 31.21
CA GLU A 4 -10.90 -13.67 30.58
C GLU A 4 -10.96 -12.44 29.67
N THR A 5 -10.64 -11.28 30.26
CA THR A 5 -10.31 -10.08 29.51
C THR A 5 -9.12 -10.40 28.62
N MET A 6 -9.38 -10.63 27.33
CA MET A 6 -8.34 -10.77 26.32
C MET A 6 -7.44 -9.53 26.40
N GLN A 7 -6.19 -9.71 26.83
CA GLN A 7 -5.18 -8.66 26.72
C GLN A 7 -4.85 -8.50 25.21
N PRO A 8 -4.99 -7.30 24.63
CA PRO A 8 -4.63 -7.04 23.24
C PRO A 8 -3.10 -6.95 23.15
N GLY A 9 -2.45 -8.10 23.01
CA GLY A 9 -1.03 -8.24 22.81
C GLY A 9 -0.76 -9.36 21.82
N ALA A 10 -0.35 -8.98 20.61
CA ALA A 10 0.19 -9.86 19.56
C ALA A 10 -0.79 -10.88 18.93
N SER A 11 -1.80 -10.40 18.21
CA SER A 11 -2.41 -11.15 17.10
C SER A 11 -2.91 -10.19 16.02
N ASN A 12 -2.43 -10.35 14.78
CA ASN A 12 -3.03 -9.88 13.51
C ASN A 12 -4.00 -8.66 13.53
N ALA A 13 -3.69 -7.54 14.18
CA ALA A 13 -4.59 -6.38 14.29
C ALA A 13 -4.73 -5.57 12.96
N GLY A 14 -4.49 -6.22 11.81
CA GLY A 14 -4.62 -5.63 10.49
C GLY A 14 -6.02 -5.73 9.89
N HIS A 15 -6.83 -6.71 10.29
CA HIS A 15 -8.18 -6.91 9.75
C HIS A 15 -9.11 -7.55 10.79
N LEU A 16 -10.22 -6.87 11.09
CA LEU A 16 -11.26 -7.28 12.03
C LEU A 16 -12.59 -7.34 11.28
N ILE A 17 -13.35 -8.42 11.48
CA ILE A 17 -14.67 -8.60 10.86
C ILE A 17 -15.72 -8.55 11.98
N GLY A 18 -16.79 -7.79 11.76
CA GLY A 18 -17.90 -7.67 12.71
C GLY A 18 -17.73 -6.56 13.76
N VAL A 19 -18.61 -6.56 14.75
CA VAL A 19 -18.59 -5.64 15.90
C VAL A 19 -18.12 -6.41 17.13
N PRO A 20 -16.83 -6.35 17.53
CA PRO A 20 -16.33 -7.10 18.68
C PRO A 20 -16.77 -6.50 20.03
N GLY A 21 -17.31 -5.29 20.03
CA GLY A 21 -17.74 -4.58 21.22
C GLY A 21 -18.13 -3.14 20.94
N PRO A 22 -18.50 -2.38 21.98
CA PRO A 22 -18.97 -1.00 21.84
C PRO A 22 -17.88 -0.01 21.44
N HIS A 23 -16.61 -0.35 21.66
CA HIS A 23 -15.47 0.49 21.35
C HIS A 23 -14.48 -0.33 20.54
N VAL A 24 -14.18 0.11 19.31
CA VAL A 24 -13.20 -0.56 18.44
C VAL A 24 -12.07 0.42 18.21
N GLU A 25 -10.84 -0.04 18.45
CA GLU A 25 -9.66 0.79 18.30
C GLU A 25 -8.43 0.06 17.75
N ASN A 26 -7.54 0.82 17.11
CA ASN A 26 -6.22 0.37 16.62
C ASN A 26 -6.30 -0.80 15.63
N VAL A 27 -7.17 -0.66 14.61
CA VAL A 27 -7.42 -1.69 13.60
C VAL A 27 -7.01 -1.18 12.22
N GLY A 28 -6.26 -1.99 11.46
CA GLY A 28 -5.95 -1.68 10.07
C GLY A 28 -7.21 -1.57 9.19
N VAL A 29 -8.01 -2.64 9.15
CA VAL A 29 -9.26 -2.75 8.40
C VAL A 29 -10.36 -3.28 9.30
N LEU A 30 -11.48 -2.55 9.41
CA LEU A 30 -12.69 -3.01 10.07
C LEU A 30 -13.75 -3.32 9.01
N ASP A 31 -14.07 -4.59 8.80
CA ASP A 31 -15.08 -5.05 7.85
C ASP A 31 -16.43 -5.28 8.54
N LEU A 32 -17.36 -4.37 8.31
CA LEU A 32 -18.72 -4.40 8.83
C LEU A 32 -19.74 -4.84 7.76
N ARG A 33 -19.32 -5.20 6.55
CA ARG A 33 -20.25 -5.41 5.41
C ARG A 33 -21.31 -6.49 5.67
N THR A 34 -20.99 -7.47 6.51
CA THR A 34 -21.88 -8.57 6.88
C THR A 34 -22.66 -8.34 8.17
N CYS A 35 -22.45 -7.22 8.86
CA CYS A 35 -23.17 -6.90 10.09
C CYS A 35 -24.63 -6.57 9.83
N THR A 36 -25.46 -6.89 10.80
CA THR A 36 -26.84 -6.42 10.93
C THR A 36 -26.89 -5.04 11.58
N LEU A 37 -28.01 -4.34 11.43
CA LEU A 37 -28.25 -3.08 12.15
C LEU A 37 -28.27 -3.27 13.68
N GLU A 38 -28.70 -4.43 14.17
CA GLU A 38 -28.72 -4.76 15.59
C GLU A 38 -27.30 -4.85 16.15
N GLU A 39 -26.41 -5.60 15.51
CA GLU A 39 -24.99 -5.67 15.89
C GLU A 39 -24.34 -4.29 15.82
N LEU A 40 -24.63 -3.52 14.75
CA LEU A 40 -24.10 -2.18 14.57
C LEU A 40 -24.55 -1.21 15.68
N SER A 41 -25.75 -1.40 16.24
CA SER A 41 -26.27 -0.55 17.33
C SER A 41 -25.47 -0.67 18.64
N GLN A 42 -24.70 -1.75 18.79
CA GLN A 42 -23.82 -1.94 19.94
C GLN A 42 -22.58 -1.06 19.85
N LEU A 43 -22.15 -0.71 18.62
CA LEU A 43 -20.98 0.10 18.36
C LEU A 43 -21.23 1.56 18.77
N LYS A 44 -20.36 2.11 19.61
CA LYS A 44 -20.43 3.49 20.12
C LYS A 44 -19.27 4.35 19.61
N SER A 45 -18.09 3.77 19.44
CA SER A 45 -16.93 4.52 18.92
C SER A 45 -15.95 3.70 18.08
N LEU A 46 -15.35 4.38 17.11
CA LEU A 46 -14.24 3.94 16.27
C LEU A 46 -13.05 4.87 16.49
N ARG A 47 -11.88 4.34 16.88
CA ARG A 47 -10.66 5.12 17.10
C ARG A 47 -9.44 4.50 16.43
N ASN A 48 -8.63 5.30 15.73
CA ASN A 48 -7.39 4.80 15.08
C ASN A 48 -7.66 3.61 14.15
N ILE A 49 -8.58 3.80 13.19
CA ILE A 49 -8.95 2.75 12.23
C ILE A 49 -8.45 3.17 10.85
N GLY A 50 -7.69 2.31 10.17
CA GLY A 50 -7.19 2.63 8.83
C GLY A 50 -8.33 2.73 7.80
N THR A 51 -9.11 1.67 7.69
CA THR A 51 -10.23 1.57 6.73
C THR A 51 -11.42 0.88 7.37
N VAL A 52 -12.62 1.42 7.18
CA VAL A 52 -13.88 0.81 7.58
C VAL A 52 -14.67 0.43 6.32
N LEU A 53 -14.99 -0.85 6.15
CA LEU A 53 -15.84 -1.33 5.07
C LEU A 53 -17.27 -1.48 5.58
N VAL A 54 -18.24 -0.96 4.84
CA VAL A 54 -19.66 -1.00 5.20
C VAL A 54 -20.50 -1.36 3.99
N SER A 55 -21.61 -2.06 4.18
CA SER A 55 -22.60 -2.20 3.12
C SER A 55 -23.50 -0.97 3.08
N SER A 56 -24.08 -0.70 1.91
CA SER A 56 -25.06 0.37 1.74
C SER A 56 -26.24 0.24 2.71
N ALA A 57 -26.64 -1.00 3.03
CA ALA A 57 -27.75 -1.33 3.91
C ALA A 57 -27.57 -0.84 5.36
N ILE A 58 -26.34 -0.83 5.88
CA ILE A 58 -26.07 -0.47 7.28
C ILE A 58 -25.38 0.88 7.47
N ARG A 59 -24.95 1.53 6.38
CA ARG A 59 -24.22 2.80 6.42
C ARG A 59 -24.92 3.88 7.25
N GLY A 60 -26.25 3.97 7.17
CA GLY A 60 -27.02 4.92 7.97
C GLY A 60 -26.95 4.69 9.48
N GLY A 61 -26.72 3.44 9.91
CA GLY A 61 -26.57 3.07 11.32
C GLY A 61 -25.30 3.61 11.98
N LEU A 62 -24.31 4.05 11.19
CA LEU A 62 -23.09 4.68 11.72
C LEU A 62 -23.26 6.15 12.12
N SER A 63 -24.41 6.78 11.82
CA SER A 63 -24.62 8.21 12.11
C SER A 63 -24.51 8.59 13.60
N GLY A 64 -24.67 7.63 14.51
CA GLY A 64 -24.50 7.82 15.96
C GLY A 64 -23.15 7.37 16.52
N VAL A 65 -22.25 6.82 15.68
CA VAL A 65 -20.97 6.25 16.12
C VAL A 65 -19.89 7.33 16.10
N SER A 66 -19.30 7.62 17.26
CA SER A 66 -18.19 8.57 17.37
C SER A 66 -16.97 8.04 16.62
N SER A 67 -16.42 8.80 15.67
CA SER A 67 -15.28 8.39 14.86
C SER A 67 -14.10 9.35 15.07
N GLU A 68 -12.95 8.82 15.49
CA GLU A 68 -11.72 9.57 15.72
C GLU A 68 -10.55 8.89 15.00
N ASN A 69 -9.82 9.64 14.17
CA ASN A 69 -8.69 9.10 13.40
C ASN A 69 -9.07 7.85 12.58
N VAL A 70 -10.16 7.96 11.80
CA VAL A 70 -10.56 6.94 10.82
C VAL A 70 -10.08 7.40 9.44
N GLY A 71 -9.24 6.59 8.78
CA GLY A 71 -8.62 6.97 7.52
C GLY A 71 -9.60 7.00 6.35
N SER A 72 -10.41 5.95 6.19
CA SER A 72 -11.43 5.90 5.14
C SER A 72 -12.67 5.07 5.53
N PHE A 73 -13.81 5.46 4.97
CA PHE A 73 -15.02 4.64 4.93
C PHE A 73 -15.28 4.24 3.48
N ILE A 74 -15.38 2.94 3.22
CA ILE A 74 -15.65 2.39 1.89
C ILE A 74 -16.98 1.65 1.94
N GLU A 75 -17.94 2.16 1.18
CA GLU A 75 -19.18 1.43 0.95
C GLU A 75 -18.93 0.35 -0.09
N ALA A 76 -19.11 -0.92 0.26
CA ALA A 76 -18.81 -2.07 -0.59
C ALA A 76 -19.83 -3.19 -0.43
N ASP A 77 -20.07 -3.93 -1.52
CA ASP A 77 -20.97 -5.06 -1.48
C ASP A 77 -20.33 -6.24 -0.71
N PRO A 78 -21.13 -7.09 -0.04
CA PRO A 78 -20.62 -8.27 0.68
C PRO A 78 -19.92 -9.30 -0.23
N ASP A 79 -20.23 -9.33 -1.53
CA ASP A 79 -19.62 -10.22 -2.53
C ASP A 79 -18.28 -9.69 -3.08
N GLU A 80 -17.92 -8.42 -2.83
CA GLU A 80 -16.61 -7.89 -3.23
C GLU A 80 -15.49 -8.59 -2.46
N ARG A 81 -14.49 -9.11 -3.18
CA ARG A 81 -13.38 -9.85 -2.57
C ARG A 81 -12.39 -8.89 -1.93
N LEU A 82 -12.23 -8.98 -0.61
CA LEU A 82 -11.29 -8.19 0.15
C LEU A 82 -9.91 -8.86 0.22
N LEU A 83 -8.87 -8.11 -0.11
CA LEU A 83 -7.47 -8.47 -0.02
C LEU A 83 -6.76 -7.43 0.85
N VAL A 84 -6.33 -7.85 2.04
CA VAL A 84 -5.59 -6.99 2.98
C VAL A 84 -4.16 -7.50 3.10
N GLY A 85 -3.19 -6.63 2.91
CA GLY A 85 -1.79 -6.99 3.05
C GLY A 85 -0.86 -5.82 2.79
N PRO A 86 0.42 -5.92 3.19
CA PRO A 86 1.39 -4.85 2.95
C PRO A 86 1.62 -4.62 1.45
N MET A 87 1.67 -5.69 0.65
CA MET A 87 1.79 -5.63 -0.80
C MET A 87 1.09 -6.83 -1.46
N LEU A 88 0.33 -6.56 -2.50
CA LEU A 88 -0.24 -7.54 -3.42
C LEU A 88 0.37 -7.31 -4.81
N GLU A 89 1.02 -8.35 -5.35
CA GLU A 89 1.58 -8.34 -6.69
C GLU A 89 0.69 -9.13 -7.64
N LEU A 90 0.29 -8.50 -8.75
CA LEU A 90 -0.49 -9.11 -9.82
C LEU A 90 0.32 -9.10 -11.10
N ASP A 91 0.71 -10.29 -11.54
CA ASP A 91 1.30 -10.50 -12.86
C ASP A 91 0.25 -11.05 -13.85
N GLY A 92 0.66 -11.21 -15.11
CA GLY A 92 -0.23 -11.73 -16.15
C GLY A 92 -0.76 -13.14 -15.84
N LEU A 93 0.01 -13.99 -15.16
CA LEU A 93 -0.43 -15.36 -14.83
C LEU A 93 -1.44 -15.34 -13.67
N ALA A 94 -1.20 -14.52 -12.65
CA ALA A 94 -2.08 -14.33 -11.52
C ALA A 94 -3.44 -13.80 -11.96
N LEU A 95 -3.48 -12.81 -12.86
CA LEU A 95 -4.73 -12.33 -13.45
C LEU A 95 -5.40 -13.39 -14.31
N GLU A 96 -4.65 -14.18 -15.08
CA GLU A 96 -5.26 -15.21 -15.92
C GLU A 96 -5.95 -16.31 -15.09
N ALA A 97 -5.37 -16.66 -13.94
CA ALA A 97 -5.96 -17.61 -13.00
C ALA A 97 -7.22 -17.09 -12.29
N MET A 98 -7.50 -15.78 -12.34
CA MET A 98 -8.73 -15.23 -11.79
C MET A 98 -9.94 -15.55 -12.69
N GLU A 99 -11.09 -15.70 -12.05
CA GLU A 99 -12.36 -15.71 -12.78
C GLU A 99 -12.59 -14.34 -13.46
N GLU A 100 -13.46 -14.31 -14.47
CA GLU A 100 -13.76 -13.07 -15.18
C GLU A 100 -14.61 -12.12 -14.33
N GLY A 101 -14.43 -10.82 -14.52
CA GLY A 101 -15.28 -9.80 -13.88
C GLY A 101 -15.18 -9.71 -12.36
N GLN A 102 -14.03 -10.04 -11.75
CA GLN A 102 -13.82 -9.91 -10.31
C GLN A 102 -14.02 -8.46 -9.83
N LYS A 103 -14.68 -8.31 -8.68
CA LYS A 103 -14.74 -7.07 -7.91
C LYS A 103 -13.77 -7.19 -6.74
N LEU A 104 -12.68 -6.44 -6.76
CA LEU A 104 -11.64 -6.52 -5.74
C LEU A 104 -11.64 -5.27 -4.86
N ILE A 105 -11.44 -5.46 -3.57
CA ILE A 105 -11.08 -4.41 -2.62
C ILE A 105 -9.68 -4.75 -2.13
N VAL A 106 -8.73 -3.85 -2.33
CA VAL A 106 -7.36 -3.99 -1.87
C VAL A 106 -7.08 -2.90 -0.85
N VAL A 107 -6.59 -3.28 0.32
CA VAL A 107 -6.05 -2.34 1.32
C VAL A 107 -4.57 -2.63 1.48
N GLY A 108 -3.74 -1.69 1.04
CA GLY A 108 -2.28 -1.84 0.98
C GLY A 108 -1.66 -1.36 -0.33
N ILE A 109 -0.51 -1.93 -0.67
CA ILE A 109 0.19 -1.64 -1.94
C ILE A 109 -0.27 -2.64 -3.00
N LEU A 110 -0.73 -2.16 -4.14
CA LEU A 110 -1.06 -2.99 -5.29
C LEU A 110 -0.05 -2.76 -6.40
N TRP A 111 0.64 -3.82 -6.81
CA TRP A 111 1.67 -3.80 -7.83
C TRP A 111 1.25 -4.63 -9.04
N PHE A 112 1.01 -3.99 -10.17
CA PHE A 112 0.91 -4.70 -11.45
C PHE A 112 2.29 -4.84 -12.09
N THR A 113 2.65 -6.04 -12.53
CA THR A 113 3.92 -6.26 -13.24
C THR A 113 3.80 -5.92 -14.73
N ASP A 114 4.94 -5.83 -15.41
CA ASP A 114 5.02 -5.53 -16.85
C ASP A 114 4.46 -6.65 -17.75
N THR A 115 4.17 -7.83 -17.19
CA THR A 115 3.54 -8.94 -17.92
C THR A 115 2.02 -8.80 -18.03
N VAL A 116 1.42 -7.85 -17.33
CA VAL A 116 -0.03 -7.61 -17.35
C VAL A 116 -0.43 -6.90 -18.62
N THR A 117 -1.48 -7.39 -19.28
CA THR A 117 -2.02 -6.78 -20.51
C THR A 117 -3.30 -5.99 -20.26
N VAL A 118 -3.62 -5.08 -21.19
CA VAL A 118 -4.87 -4.31 -21.18
C VAL A 118 -6.09 -5.23 -21.21
N GLU A 119 -6.04 -6.28 -22.04
CA GLU A 119 -7.12 -7.25 -22.17
C GLU A 119 -7.39 -7.98 -20.85
N GLN A 120 -6.32 -8.41 -20.17
CA GLN A 120 -6.44 -9.07 -18.86
C GLN A 120 -7.10 -8.15 -17.84
N VAL A 121 -6.69 -6.88 -17.74
CA VAL A 121 -7.33 -5.91 -16.83
C VAL A 121 -8.82 -5.75 -17.18
N GLN A 122 -9.15 -5.55 -18.45
CA GLN A 122 -10.53 -5.32 -18.89
C GLN A 122 -11.43 -6.53 -18.68
N LYS A 123 -10.90 -7.74 -18.87
CA LYS A 123 -11.63 -9.00 -18.79
C LYS A 123 -11.77 -9.49 -17.34
N LYS A 124 -10.69 -9.44 -16.58
CA LYS A 124 -10.61 -10.06 -15.25
C LYS A 124 -11.12 -9.15 -14.12
N LEU A 125 -11.05 -7.82 -14.27
CA LEU A 125 -11.41 -6.89 -13.21
C LEU A 125 -12.63 -6.04 -13.61
N SER A 126 -13.81 -6.34 -13.08
CA SER A 126 -15.00 -5.49 -13.30
C SER A 126 -14.93 -4.22 -12.46
N ARG A 127 -14.36 -4.30 -11.25
CA ARG A 127 -14.16 -3.19 -10.33
C ARG A 127 -12.94 -3.43 -9.46
N LEU A 128 -12.16 -2.38 -9.22
CA LEU A 128 -11.05 -2.41 -8.29
C LEU A 128 -11.17 -1.23 -7.33
N ARG A 129 -11.35 -1.49 -6.04
CA ARG A 129 -11.25 -0.47 -5.00
C ARG A 129 -9.90 -0.62 -4.33
N LEU A 130 -9.16 0.47 -4.22
CA LEU A 130 -7.84 0.44 -3.60
C LEU A 130 -7.74 1.56 -2.57
N THR A 131 -7.43 1.19 -1.33
CA THR A 131 -6.94 2.14 -0.31
C THR A 131 -5.47 1.87 -0.07
N GLY A 132 -4.62 2.77 -0.56
CA GLY A 132 -3.17 2.64 -0.52
C GLY A 132 -2.51 3.03 -1.84
N ILE A 133 -1.39 2.39 -2.17
CA ILE A 133 -0.54 2.80 -3.30
C ILE A 133 -0.79 1.86 -4.48
N LEU A 134 -1.04 2.42 -5.67
CA LEU A 134 -1.04 1.67 -6.92
C LEU A 134 0.27 1.88 -7.65
N LEU A 135 0.97 0.80 -8.00
CA LEU A 135 2.08 0.82 -8.95
C LEU A 135 1.68 0.01 -10.18
N ALA A 136 1.75 0.62 -11.35
CA ALA A 136 1.32 -0.03 -12.58
C ALA A 136 2.20 0.37 -13.78
N PRO A 137 2.45 -0.55 -14.74
CA PRO A 137 3.11 -0.21 -15.98
C PRO A 137 2.29 0.80 -16.77
N GLN A 138 2.99 1.70 -17.47
CA GLN A 138 2.36 2.68 -18.35
C GLN A 138 1.39 2.05 -19.36
N ALA A 139 1.69 0.84 -19.85
CA ALA A 139 0.91 0.13 -20.85
C ALA A 139 -0.53 -0.19 -20.41
N VAL A 140 -0.79 -0.41 -19.11
CA VAL A 140 -2.11 -0.81 -18.60
C VAL A 140 -2.80 0.26 -17.77
N ARG A 141 -2.13 1.40 -17.54
CA ARG A 141 -2.63 2.50 -16.72
C ARG A 141 -4.03 2.97 -17.14
N GLY A 142 -4.26 3.17 -18.43
CA GLY A 142 -5.56 3.63 -18.94
C GLY A 142 -6.70 2.64 -18.63
N ALA A 143 -6.43 1.34 -18.78
CA ALA A 143 -7.41 0.30 -18.49
C ALA A 143 -7.72 0.20 -16.99
N LEU A 144 -6.71 0.35 -16.14
CA LEU A 144 -6.87 0.37 -14.69
C LEU A 144 -7.67 1.60 -14.23
N LEU A 145 -7.35 2.79 -14.75
CA LEU A 145 -8.06 4.03 -14.40
C LEU A 145 -9.56 3.98 -14.74
N ALA A 146 -9.95 3.22 -15.77
CA ALA A 146 -11.35 3.04 -16.13
C ALA A 146 -12.14 2.11 -15.18
N ARG A 147 -11.45 1.39 -14.28
CA ARG A 147 -12.04 0.38 -13.38
C ARG A 147 -11.78 0.63 -11.91
N ILE A 148 -10.92 1.59 -11.59
CA ILE A 148 -10.43 1.82 -10.23
C ILE A 148 -11.21 2.92 -9.51
N GLU A 149 -11.62 2.63 -8.28
CA GLU A 149 -11.97 3.61 -7.26
C GLU A 149 -10.83 3.64 -6.26
N HIS A 150 -10.05 4.71 -6.29
CA HIS A 150 -8.76 4.75 -5.62
C HIS A 150 -8.68 5.87 -4.58
N ILE A 151 -8.11 5.51 -3.43
CA ILE A 151 -7.74 6.43 -2.38
C ILE A 151 -6.24 6.22 -2.10
N GLY A 152 -5.41 7.15 -2.58
CA GLY A 152 -3.97 7.19 -2.32
C GLY A 152 -3.16 7.65 -3.54
N PRO A 153 -1.86 7.31 -3.63
CA PRO A 153 -1.03 7.62 -4.79
C PRO A 153 -1.06 6.55 -5.90
N ILE A 154 -1.04 7.00 -7.15
CA ILE A 154 -0.86 6.14 -8.33
C ILE A 154 0.49 6.46 -8.95
N VAL A 155 1.37 5.47 -9.03
CA VAL A 155 2.70 5.57 -9.60
C VAL A 155 2.76 4.76 -10.89
N THR A 156 3.24 5.41 -11.95
CA THR A 156 3.45 4.75 -13.24
C THR A 156 4.87 4.23 -13.29
N LEU A 157 5.03 2.94 -13.55
CA LEU A 157 6.34 2.33 -13.74
C LEU A 157 6.85 2.68 -15.15
N PRO A 158 8.12 3.12 -15.27
CA PRO A 158 8.71 3.46 -16.56
C PRO A 158 8.79 2.23 -17.47
N VAL A 159 8.75 2.47 -18.78
CA VAL A 159 8.82 1.41 -19.79
C VAL A 159 10.25 0.88 -19.92
N GLY A 160 10.40 -0.44 -20.11
CA GLY A 160 11.70 -1.06 -20.40
C GLY A 160 12.56 -1.35 -19.17
N VAL A 161 12.01 -1.20 -17.96
CA VAL A 161 12.69 -1.57 -16.71
C VAL A 161 12.86 -3.08 -16.65
N LYS A 162 14.11 -3.56 -16.55
CA LYS A 162 14.41 -5.00 -16.49
C LYS A 162 14.47 -5.56 -15.08
N ASN A 163 14.95 -4.75 -14.13
CA ASN A 163 15.12 -5.15 -12.75
C ASN A 163 14.50 -4.09 -11.84
N VAL A 164 13.71 -4.53 -10.87
CA VAL A 164 13.06 -3.67 -9.89
C VAL A 164 13.46 -4.13 -8.49
N ILE A 165 13.97 -3.20 -7.69
CA ILE A 165 14.19 -3.39 -6.27
C ILE A 165 13.06 -2.68 -5.54
N LYS A 166 12.31 -3.43 -4.73
CA LYS A 166 11.17 -2.93 -3.97
C LYS A 166 11.55 -2.98 -2.50
N GLU A 167 11.64 -1.83 -1.84
CA GLU A 167 11.96 -1.76 -0.42
C GLU A 167 10.77 -1.10 0.29
N ILE A 168 10.14 -1.87 1.19
CA ILE A 168 8.95 -1.47 1.95
C ILE A 168 9.31 -1.39 3.43
N GLY A 169 8.92 -0.32 4.09
CA GLY A 169 9.26 -0.06 5.49
C GLY A 169 10.61 0.64 5.63
N GLN A 170 11.39 0.29 6.65
CA GLN A 170 12.68 0.94 6.93
C GLN A 170 13.85 0.07 6.44
N LYS A 171 14.73 0.65 5.64
CA LYS A 171 15.90 -0.02 5.07
C LYS A 171 17.15 0.86 5.11
N THR A 172 18.25 0.30 5.63
CA THR A 172 19.57 0.90 5.43
C THR A 172 20.27 0.24 4.23
N ILE A 173 20.74 1.06 3.30
CA ILE A 173 21.46 0.66 2.10
C ILE A 173 22.95 0.89 2.32
N THR A 174 23.73 -0.18 2.27
CA THR A 174 25.18 -0.16 2.45
C THR A 174 25.90 -0.50 1.15
N ALA A 175 27.19 -0.16 1.07
CA ALA A 175 28.02 -0.53 -0.09
C ALA A 175 28.08 -2.04 -0.27
N GLY A 176 28.10 -2.80 0.83
CA GLY A 176 28.06 -4.27 0.81
C GLY A 176 26.80 -4.82 0.14
N TYR A 177 25.62 -4.29 0.51
CA TYR A 177 24.36 -4.67 -0.13
C TYR A 177 24.39 -4.40 -1.63
N LEU A 178 24.73 -3.17 -2.04
CA LEU A 178 24.70 -2.76 -3.44
C LEU A 178 25.63 -3.58 -4.35
N ARG A 179 26.78 -4.07 -3.85
CA ARG A 179 27.70 -4.91 -4.63
C ARG A 179 27.07 -6.23 -5.09
N HIS A 180 26.10 -6.76 -4.35
CA HIS A 180 25.41 -8.01 -4.68
C HIS A 180 24.13 -7.83 -5.50
N VAL A 181 23.69 -6.59 -5.63
CA VAL A 181 22.55 -6.24 -6.48
C VAL A 181 23.00 -6.21 -7.94
N LYS A 182 22.10 -6.54 -8.86
CA LYS A 182 22.36 -6.43 -10.32
C LYS A 182 22.62 -4.97 -10.71
N ASP A 183 23.12 -4.71 -11.89
CA ASP A 183 23.25 -3.34 -12.39
C ASP A 183 21.92 -2.86 -12.98
N ASP A 184 21.77 -1.55 -13.15
CA ASP A 184 20.66 -0.93 -13.90
C ASP A 184 19.26 -1.30 -13.35
N ASN A 185 19.03 -1.08 -12.05
CA ASN A 185 17.72 -1.30 -11.44
C ASN A 185 16.91 0.00 -11.34
N LEU A 186 15.59 -0.16 -11.45
CA LEU A 186 14.64 0.77 -10.85
C LEU A 186 14.57 0.48 -9.35
N TYR A 187 14.91 1.46 -8.52
CA TYR A 187 14.75 1.36 -7.08
C TYR A 187 13.46 2.05 -6.64
N VAL A 188 12.58 1.32 -5.94
CA VAL A 188 11.32 1.83 -5.43
C VAL A 188 11.35 1.81 -3.90
N ASN A 189 11.41 2.99 -3.29
CA ASN A 189 11.30 3.20 -1.86
C ASN A 189 9.84 3.41 -1.48
N ILE A 190 9.30 2.58 -0.57
CA ILE A 190 7.99 2.76 0.04
C ILE A 190 8.14 2.70 1.56
N GLY A 191 8.47 3.84 2.17
CA GLY A 191 8.82 3.92 3.58
C GLY A 191 10.05 4.77 3.81
N GLN A 192 11.03 4.28 4.56
CA GLN A 192 12.25 5.00 4.88
C GLN A 192 13.49 4.26 4.36
N THR A 193 14.18 4.87 3.40
CA THR A 193 15.47 4.39 2.93
C THR A 193 16.58 5.29 3.45
N ILE A 194 17.61 4.71 4.06
CA ILE A 194 18.78 5.42 4.56
C ILE A 194 20.01 4.86 3.85
N PHE A 195 20.69 5.66 3.04
CA PHE A 195 21.98 5.29 2.48
C PHE A 195 23.07 5.57 3.54
N ALA A 196 23.87 4.54 3.85
CA ALA A 196 25.01 4.69 4.73
C ALA A 196 26.03 5.67 4.12
N GLU A 197 26.76 6.38 4.99
CA GLU A 197 27.71 7.42 4.57
C GLU A 197 28.84 6.90 3.67
N ASP A 198 29.20 5.63 3.83
CA ASP A 198 30.27 4.96 3.11
C ASP A 198 29.87 4.43 1.71
N VAL A 199 28.61 4.66 1.29
CA VAL A 199 28.13 4.24 -0.02
C VAL A 199 28.73 5.13 -1.12
N PRO A 200 29.57 4.58 -2.04
CA PRO A 200 30.14 5.38 -3.12
C PRO A 200 29.09 5.78 -4.15
N LEU A 201 29.17 7.02 -4.66
CA LEU A 201 28.27 7.53 -5.69
C LEU A 201 28.33 6.68 -6.97
N GLU A 202 29.53 6.26 -7.38
CA GLU A 202 29.73 5.45 -8.59
C GLU A 202 29.02 4.10 -8.47
N LEU A 203 28.98 3.52 -7.26
CA LEU A 203 28.27 2.28 -7.01
C LEU A 203 26.76 2.48 -7.10
N VAL A 204 26.22 3.58 -6.57
CA VAL A 204 24.80 3.92 -6.73
C VAL A 204 24.47 4.14 -8.20
N GLN A 205 25.30 4.87 -8.94
CA GLN A 205 25.12 5.13 -10.36
C GLN A 205 25.10 3.86 -11.22
N GLN A 206 25.96 2.89 -10.87
CA GLN A 206 26.00 1.60 -11.54
C GLN A 206 24.74 0.76 -11.23
N LYS A 207 24.27 0.79 -9.98
CA LYS A 207 23.23 -0.12 -9.50
C LYS A 207 21.81 0.43 -9.67
N ILE A 208 21.62 1.74 -9.60
CA ILE A 208 20.30 2.38 -9.59
C ILE A 208 20.25 3.37 -10.75
N SER A 209 19.53 3.01 -11.81
CA SER A 209 19.39 3.87 -12.99
C SER A 209 18.20 4.81 -12.92
N ALA A 210 17.16 4.42 -12.18
CA ALA A 210 15.95 5.19 -11.94
C ALA A 210 15.48 5.00 -10.49
N TYR A 211 14.77 6.00 -9.95
CA TYR A 211 14.30 6.00 -8.57
C TYR A 211 12.82 6.40 -8.49
N ILE A 212 12.07 5.72 -7.63
CA ILE A 212 10.73 6.13 -7.22
C ILE A 212 10.75 6.26 -5.70
N ASN A 213 10.36 7.43 -5.20
CA ASN A 213 10.32 7.71 -3.78
C ASN A 213 8.88 7.87 -3.29
N ILE A 214 8.44 6.99 -2.40
CA ILE A 214 7.15 7.05 -1.72
C ILE A 214 7.40 6.98 -0.21
N GLY A 215 8.03 8.02 0.33
CA GLY A 215 8.37 8.11 1.74
C GLY A 215 9.57 9.01 2.01
N GLN A 216 10.49 8.59 2.87
CA GLN A 216 11.69 9.36 3.19
C GLN A 216 12.93 8.65 2.66
N THR A 217 13.79 9.41 1.98
CA THR A 217 15.13 8.94 1.60
C THR A 217 16.17 9.84 2.25
N VAL A 218 17.06 9.24 3.04
CA VAL A 218 18.15 9.92 3.72
C VAL A 218 19.47 9.49 3.10
N ALA A 219 20.30 10.43 2.66
CA ALA A 219 21.62 10.13 2.09
C ALA A 219 22.57 11.33 2.15
N PRO A 220 23.90 11.13 2.02
CA PRO A 220 24.84 12.22 1.75
C PRO A 220 24.41 13.11 0.57
N ARG A 221 24.71 14.40 0.62
CA ARG A 221 24.26 15.41 -0.37
C ARG A 221 24.49 14.98 -1.82
N GLY A 222 25.70 14.54 -2.15
CA GLY A 222 26.04 14.12 -3.51
C GLY A 222 25.23 12.90 -4.01
N LEU A 223 24.83 11.99 -3.11
CA LEU A 223 23.93 10.90 -3.46
C LEU A 223 22.50 11.39 -3.66
N LEU A 224 22.00 12.29 -2.80
CA LEU A 224 20.65 12.84 -2.94
C LEU A 224 20.49 13.58 -4.26
N ASP A 225 21.44 14.43 -4.63
CA ASP A 225 21.38 15.19 -5.89
C ASP A 225 21.30 14.23 -7.10
N TYR A 226 22.01 13.11 -7.03
CA TYR A 226 21.91 12.05 -8.05
C TYR A 226 20.55 11.34 -8.05
N LEU A 227 20.06 10.92 -6.87
CA LEU A 227 18.80 10.20 -6.74
C LEU A 227 17.61 11.06 -7.16
N ASP A 228 17.60 12.35 -6.79
CA ASP A 228 16.56 13.31 -7.17
C ASP A 228 16.57 13.56 -8.68
N ALA A 229 17.75 13.72 -9.29
CA ALA A 229 17.89 13.86 -10.74
C ALA A 229 17.44 12.61 -11.53
N ARG A 230 17.37 11.43 -10.88
CA ARG A 230 16.88 10.17 -11.44
C ARG A 230 15.51 9.77 -10.90
N CYS A 231 14.83 10.66 -10.17
CA CYS A 231 13.56 10.35 -9.54
C CYS A 231 12.41 10.56 -10.53
N GLU A 232 11.82 9.45 -10.98
CA GLU A 232 10.70 9.45 -11.93
C GLU A 232 9.38 9.88 -11.27
N ALA A 233 9.26 9.60 -9.97
CA ALA A 233 8.14 10.03 -9.15
C ALA A 233 8.60 10.20 -7.69
N ASN A 234 8.47 11.42 -7.17
CA ASN A 234 8.74 11.74 -5.78
C ASN A 234 7.44 12.14 -5.08
N LEU A 235 6.97 11.27 -4.18
CA LEU A 235 5.80 11.44 -3.33
C LEU A 235 6.20 11.50 -1.85
N GLY A 236 7.42 11.97 -1.62
CA GLY A 236 8.11 11.88 -0.34
C GLY A 236 9.14 13.00 -0.17
N ASN A 237 10.09 12.78 0.73
CA ASN A 237 11.13 13.75 1.06
C ASN A 237 12.53 13.14 0.89
N PHE A 238 13.44 13.93 0.36
CA PHE A 238 14.88 13.69 0.41
C PHE A 238 15.47 14.54 1.53
N ALA A 239 16.29 13.94 2.39
CA ALA A 239 16.92 14.63 3.50
C ALA A 239 18.39 14.20 3.63
N THR A 240 19.27 15.13 4.03
CA THR A 240 20.60 14.75 4.49
C THR A 240 20.49 14.18 5.91
N PRO A 241 21.39 13.27 6.34
CA PRO A 241 21.51 12.94 7.76
C PRO A 241 21.61 14.25 8.55
N GLU A 242 20.80 14.41 9.59
CA GLU A 242 20.99 15.51 10.51
C GLU A 242 22.40 15.36 11.08
N THR A 243 23.26 16.34 10.85
CA THR A 243 24.49 16.45 11.65
C THR A 243 24.02 16.68 13.08
N GLU A 244 24.03 15.63 13.89
CA GLU A 244 23.77 15.73 15.32
C GLU A 244 24.75 16.74 15.93
N GLY A 245 24.25 17.96 16.17
CA GLY A 245 24.83 19.00 17.02
C GLY A 245 26.32 19.33 16.83
N GLU A 246 26.59 20.36 16.03
CA GLU A 246 27.68 21.30 16.35
C GLU A 246 27.31 22.20 17.53
#